data_AF-A0A9D8D6D7-F1
#
_entry.id   AF-A0A9D8D6D7-F1
#
_cell.length_a   1.000
_cell.length_b   1.000
_cell.length_c   1.000
_cell.angle_alpha   90.00
_cell.angle_beta   90.00
_cell.angle_gamma   90.00
#
_symmetry.space_group_name_H-M   'P 1'
#
loop_
_entity.id
_entity.type
_entity.pdbx_description
1 polymer ?
#
loop_
_entity_poly.entity_id
_entity_poly.type
_entity_poly.pdbx_seq_one_letter_code
_entity_poly.pdbx_strand_id
1 'polypeptide(L)'
;MWVDSTETASYSDAKHACGPEDDCEYHGRARQPRLRKFTAEVAADHRRREGAVEEKATRAVATSPSQPGLRPIPPEGTTERDGAGIRYVASGHWRRSHDPDARTRMYTDRDCWHGYYNGKVVDMMTGATVSVRVTPTDKNESVTFGSLYDSAKAVIGTAPIALCADRGYAFDNVHEMLLSDDVTPVIQYRKRSGHSPERAEETAEVDRHGIPKCQSCARPGNQVRFSSKGDPRVWFTCSSKTTPGCHKEQVTPCRSAKRRLLPIPRTNIIYAALRDSMQSFERSHHITRLRFSSGMKSDTKRPRGVGLGWQQLRASAGSFVQWLWVLMNLKWLDGGTHPANAVAKTTSTYQGRVLTARRNELIPGGGSPRMRKWHGVRTGAPPPTTP
;
A
#
# COMPACT_ATOMS: atom_id res chain seq x y z
N MET A 1 -4.74 -4.88 -11.19
CA MET A 1 -3.35 -4.87 -10.66
C MET A 1 -3.39 -4.70 -9.15
N TRP A 2 -2.33 -5.11 -8.44
CA TRP A 2 -2.15 -4.86 -7.00
C TRP A 2 -0.97 -3.92 -6.75
N VAL A 3 -1.10 -2.96 -5.83
CA VAL A 3 0.00 -2.06 -5.43
C VAL A 3 0.21 -2.10 -3.92
N ASP A 4 1.45 -2.37 -3.53
CA ASP A 4 1.88 -2.38 -2.13
C ASP A 4 3.32 -1.84 -2.05
N SER A 5 3.67 -1.23 -0.93
CA SER A 5 5.01 -0.75 -0.64
C SER A 5 5.47 -1.33 0.67
N THR A 6 6.74 -1.72 0.71
CA THR A 6 7.36 -2.17 1.94
C THR A 6 8.68 -1.53 2.23
N GLU A 7 8.95 -1.36 3.51
CA GLU A 7 10.20 -0.84 3.99
C GLU A 7 11.38 -1.76 3.66
N THR A 8 12.49 -1.14 3.28
CA THR A 8 13.77 -1.73 2.90
C THR A 8 14.88 -1.00 3.64
N ALA A 9 15.75 -1.73 4.34
CA ALA A 9 16.74 -1.11 5.21
C ALA A 9 17.94 -0.66 4.37
N SER A 10 18.48 0.52 4.65
CA SER A 10 19.82 0.86 4.16
C SER A 10 20.85 -0.07 4.79
N TYR A 11 21.97 -0.33 4.08
CA TYR A 11 23.14 -0.98 4.68
C TYR A 11 23.81 -0.10 5.73
N SER A 12 23.77 1.22 5.53
CA SER A 12 24.38 2.15 6.47
C SER A 12 23.45 2.35 7.67
N ASP A 13 24.05 2.42 8.85
CA ASP A 13 23.34 2.80 10.05
C ASP A 13 23.48 4.31 10.27
N ALA A 14 22.40 4.93 10.73
CA ALA A 14 22.39 6.33 11.08
C ALA A 14 22.93 6.53 12.51
N LYS A 15 24.11 7.12 12.62
CA LYS A 15 24.81 7.38 13.89
C LYS A 15 24.52 8.78 14.39
N HIS A 16 24.60 9.00 15.70
CA HIS A 16 24.52 10.34 16.28
C HIS A 16 25.70 11.19 15.79
N ALA A 17 25.44 12.44 15.41
CA ALA A 17 26.40 13.32 14.77
C ALA A 17 26.18 14.80 15.11
N CYS A 18 25.61 15.11 16.29
CA CYS A 18 25.66 16.49 16.80
C CYS A 18 27.12 16.88 17.04
N GLY A 19 27.50 18.08 16.62
CA GLY A 19 28.80 18.69 16.84
C GLY A 19 28.85 19.49 18.13
N PRO A 20 30.02 20.08 18.46
CA PRO A 20 30.23 20.85 19.68
C PRO A 20 29.43 22.15 19.73
N GLU A 21 29.06 22.70 18.56
CA GLU A 21 28.27 23.92 18.44
C GLU A 21 26.76 23.65 18.46
N ASP A 22 26.32 22.39 18.40
CA ASP A 22 24.90 22.05 18.43
C ASP A 22 24.40 21.92 19.87
N ASP A 23 23.19 22.41 20.14
CA ASP A 23 22.51 22.29 21.43
C ASP A 23 22.06 20.85 21.70
N CYS A 24 23.04 19.97 22.00
CA CYS A 24 22.84 18.55 22.23
C CYS A 24 23.48 18.10 23.55
N GLU A 25 22.65 17.68 24.51
CA GLU A 25 23.11 17.21 25.81
C GLU A 25 24.01 15.95 25.73
N TYR A 26 23.99 15.21 24.62
CA TYR A 26 24.75 13.98 24.42
C TYR A 26 26.06 14.16 23.68
N HIS A 27 26.41 15.39 23.27
CA HIS A 27 27.70 15.64 22.63
C HIS A 27 28.84 15.26 23.59
N GLY A 28 29.88 14.60 23.06
CA GLY A 28 31.04 14.14 23.84
C GLY A 28 30.77 13.02 24.85
N ARG A 29 29.51 12.57 25.05
CA ARG A 29 29.19 11.49 25.99
C ARG A 29 29.46 10.12 25.38
N ALA A 30 29.96 9.18 26.19
CA ALA A 30 30.19 7.79 25.78
C ALA A 30 28.88 7.07 25.36
N ARG A 31 27.75 7.43 25.97
CA ARG A 31 26.42 6.92 25.62
C ARG A 31 25.66 7.95 24.81
N GLN A 32 25.73 7.80 23.49
CA GLN A 32 24.95 8.60 22.55
C GLN A 32 23.56 7.98 22.32
N PRO A 33 22.53 8.80 22.06
CA PRO A 33 21.19 8.32 21.81
C PRO A 33 21.21 7.50 20.54
N ARG A 34 20.69 6.27 20.58
CA ARG A 34 20.57 5.41 19.39
C ARG A 34 19.21 5.63 18.73
N LEU A 35 19.19 5.66 17.40
CA LEU A 35 17.92 5.51 16.69
C LEU A 35 17.40 4.10 16.93
N ARG A 36 16.19 4.00 17.49
CA ARG A 36 15.56 2.70 17.69
C ARG A 36 15.09 2.22 16.32
N LYS A 37 15.80 1.21 15.80
CA LYS A 37 15.46 0.59 14.52
C LYS A 37 14.08 -0.03 14.65
N PHE A 38 13.20 0.26 13.70
CA PHE A 38 11.96 -0.47 13.52
C PHE A 38 12.28 -1.95 13.28
N THR A 39 12.01 -2.83 14.24
CA THR A 39 12.18 -4.27 14.03
C THR A 39 11.08 -4.79 13.12
N ALA A 40 11.26 -5.98 12.53
CA ALA A 40 10.20 -6.62 11.74
C ALA A 40 8.93 -6.89 12.59
N GLU A 41 9.11 -7.15 13.89
CA GLU A 41 8.03 -7.33 14.86
C GLU A 41 7.31 -6.02 15.14
N VAL A 42 8.04 -4.93 15.39
CA VAL A 42 7.45 -3.59 15.56
C VAL A 42 6.76 -3.16 14.26
N ALA A 43 7.30 -3.48 13.09
CA ALA A 43 6.65 -3.21 11.81
C ALA A 43 5.38 -4.04 11.58
N ALA A 44 5.38 -5.31 11.99
CA ALA A 44 4.18 -6.14 11.93
C ALA A 44 3.14 -5.64 12.95
N ASP A 45 3.57 -5.26 14.14
CA ASP A 45 2.70 -4.75 15.18
C ASP A 45 2.13 -3.38 14.83
N HIS A 46 2.94 -2.48 14.27
CA HIS A 46 2.50 -1.21 13.72
C HIS A 46 1.47 -1.43 12.61
N ARG A 47 1.73 -2.32 11.64
CA ARG A 47 0.74 -2.66 10.59
C ARG A 47 -0.56 -3.25 11.17
N ARG A 48 -0.48 -4.02 12.27
CA ARG A 48 -1.67 -4.50 13.01
C ARG A 48 -2.40 -3.35 13.73
N ARG A 49 -1.67 -2.44 14.37
CA ARG A 49 -2.18 -1.28 15.10
C ARG A 49 -2.72 -0.18 14.18
N GLU A 50 -2.22 -0.04 12.95
CA GLU A 50 -2.83 0.80 11.91
C GLU A 50 -4.27 0.34 11.58
N GLY A 51 -4.67 -0.88 11.96
CA GLY A 51 -6.05 -1.36 11.95
C GLY A 51 -6.93 -0.86 13.13
N ALA A 52 -6.31 -0.41 14.22
CA ALA A 52 -6.92 0.06 15.45
C ALA A 52 -6.41 1.46 15.78
N VAL A 53 -7.02 2.47 15.15
CA VAL A 53 -6.96 3.91 15.50
C VAL A 53 -5.58 4.45 15.91
N GLU A 54 -5.00 5.31 15.08
CA GLU A 54 -3.88 6.15 15.52
C GLU A 54 -4.18 7.63 15.24
N GLU A 55 -3.95 8.48 16.23
CA GLU A 55 -2.99 9.59 16.10
C GLU A 55 -2.58 10.15 17.47
N LYS A 56 -1.28 10.10 17.77
CA LYS A 56 -0.51 11.02 18.65
C LYS A 56 0.93 10.95 18.12
N ALA A 57 1.68 12.01 17.87
CA ALA A 57 1.46 13.43 17.98
C ALA A 57 2.42 14.14 17.01
N THR A 58 1.99 15.23 16.37
CA THR A 58 2.93 16.32 16.10
C THR A 58 3.27 16.90 17.45
N ARG A 59 4.34 16.42 18.08
CA ARG A 59 4.87 17.07 19.26
C ARG A 59 5.48 18.38 18.77
N ALA A 60 5.06 19.50 19.36
CA ALA A 60 5.95 20.65 19.43
C ALA A 60 7.29 20.13 19.99
N VAL A 61 8.37 20.25 19.23
CA VAL A 61 9.71 20.04 19.79
C VAL A 61 9.73 20.88 21.05
N ALA A 62 9.84 20.24 22.22
CA ALA A 62 10.05 20.97 23.44
C ALA A 62 11.35 21.73 23.20
N THR A 63 11.24 23.04 23.01
CA THR A 63 12.37 23.93 22.95
C THR A 63 12.95 23.88 24.34
N SER A 64 13.90 22.96 24.56
CA SER A 64 14.78 23.09 25.70
C SER A 64 15.37 24.50 25.62
N PRO A 65 15.38 25.26 26.73
CA PRO A 65 15.99 26.57 26.72
C PRO A 65 17.43 26.41 26.21
N SER A 66 17.71 27.00 25.06
CA SER A 66 18.99 26.88 24.40
C SER A 66 20.08 27.34 25.35
N GLN A 67 21.12 26.54 25.54
CA GLN A 67 22.25 27.01 26.34
C GLN A 67 22.88 28.25 25.66
N PRO A 68 23.19 29.32 26.40
CA PRO A 68 23.80 30.50 25.83
C PRO A 68 25.12 30.14 25.15
N GLY A 69 25.22 30.41 23.84
CA GLY A 69 26.40 30.12 23.01
C GLY A 69 26.30 28.87 22.13
N LEU A 70 25.25 28.05 22.25
CA LEU A 70 25.01 26.90 21.35
C LEU A 70 23.97 27.20 20.27
N ARG A 71 24.14 26.58 19.10
CA ARG A 71 23.19 26.66 17.99
C ARG A 71 22.04 25.67 18.22
N PRO A 72 20.78 26.11 18.17
CA PRO A 72 19.64 25.21 18.22
C PRO A 72 19.70 24.17 17.10
N ILE A 73 19.34 22.93 17.41
CA ILE A 73 19.21 21.89 16.38
C ILE A 73 18.05 22.27 15.45
N PRO A 74 18.23 22.22 14.12
CA PRO A 74 17.19 22.58 13.16
C PRO A 74 15.95 21.68 13.27
N PRO A 75 14.81 22.05 12.63
CA PRO A 75 13.62 21.21 12.64
C PRO A 75 13.87 19.84 11.99
N GLU A 76 13.02 18.87 12.37
CA GLU A 76 13.02 17.51 11.84
C GLU A 76 12.99 17.49 10.31
N GLY A 77 13.80 16.62 9.71
CA GLY A 77 13.93 16.51 8.26
C GLY A 77 14.90 17.50 7.61
N THR A 78 15.55 18.38 8.37
CA THR A 78 16.68 19.18 7.86
C THR A 78 17.82 18.26 7.42
N THR A 79 18.43 18.50 6.26
CA THR A 79 19.50 17.66 5.68
C THR A 79 20.71 18.45 5.21
N GLU A 80 21.91 17.91 5.40
CA GLU A 80 23.19 18.40 4.86
C GLU A 80 23.91 17.24 4.16
N ARG A 81 24.48 17.47 2.98
CA ARG A 81 25.32 16.46 2.29
C ARG A 81 26.78 16.88 2.38
N ASP A 82 27.66 15.93 2.63
CA ASP A 82 29.11 16.11 2.62
C ASP A 82 29.81 14.91 1.96
N GLY A 83 31.13 14.97 1.80
CA GLY A 83 31.92 13.87 1.23
C GLY A 83 31.91 12.57 2.06
N ALA A 84 31.42 12.61 3.30
CA ALA A 84 31.32 11.44 4.18
C ALA A 84 29.92 10.80 4.18
N GLY A 85 28.92 11.43 3.54
CA GLY A 85 27.57 10.92 3.36
C GLY A 85 26.49 11.99 3.51
N ILE A 86 25.46 11.68 4.28
CA ILE A 86 24.38 12.62 4.60
C ILE A 86 24.26 12.79 6.12
N ARG A 87 24.08 14.04 6.53
CA ARG A 87 23.65 14.43 7.86
C ARG A 87 22.19 14.86 7.82
N TYR A 88 21.37 14.46 8.78
CA TYR A 88 19.97 14.88 8.84
C TYR A 88 19.46 14.93 10.29
N VAL A 89 18.49 15.79 10.57
CA VAL A 89 17.85 15.85 11.89
C VAL A 89 16.80 14.74 12.02
N ALA A 90 16.93 13.94 13.07
CA ALA A 90 16.03 12.85 13.44
C ALA A 90 16.01 12.59 14.96
N SER A 91 14.81 12.67 15.54
CA SER A 91 14.52 12.60 16.98
C SER A 91 15.22 13.70 17.77
N GLY A 92 15.20 14.93 17.26
CA GLY A 92 15.83 16.10 17.89
C GLY A 92 17.36 16.04 17.92
N HIS A 93 17.99 15.20 17.08
CA HIS A 93 19.45 15.11 16.98
C HIS A 93 19.90 15.06 15.53
N TRP A 94 21.08 15.62 15.26
CA TRP A 94 21.78 15.34 14.02
C TRP A 94 22.21 13.88 13.96
N ARG A 95 21.93 13.27 12.82
CA ARG A 95 22.30 11.90 12.48
C ARG A 95 23.13 11.90 11.22
N ARG A 96 24.17 11.07 11.16
CA ARG A 96 24.96 10.85 9.95
C ARG A 96 24.75 9.43 9.44
N SER A 97 24.50 9.29 8.15
CA SER A 97 24.49 8.03 7.43
C SER A 97 25.51 8.09 6.30
N HIS A 98 26.23 6.99 6.07
CA HIS A 98 27.10 6.87 4.89
C HIS A 98 26.30 6.52 3.62
N ASP A 99 25.00 6.28 3.76
CA ASP A 99 24.10 6.15 2.61
C ASP A 99 23.54 7.53 2.24
N PRO A 100 23.97 8.13 1.13
CA PRO A 100 23.60 9.50 0.77
C PRO A 100 22.12 9.64 0.38
N ASP A 101 21.46 8.55 0.02
CA ASP A 101 20.07 8.55 -0.46
C ASP A 101 19.09 7.97 0.55
N ALA A 102 19.56 7.22 1.55
CA ALA A 102 18.70 6.75 2.62
C ALA A 102 18.17 7.92 3.45
N ARG A 103 16.92 7.82 3.85
CA ARG A 103 16.24 8.80 4.69
C ARG A 103 15.60 8.12 5.87
N THR A 104 14.94 8.88 6.74
CA THR A 104 14.32 8.34 7.94
C THR A 104 12.87 8.75 8.04
N ARG A 105 12.00 7.78 8.32
CA ARG A 105 10.61 8.03 8.69
C ARG A 105 10.41 7.69 10.16
N MET A 106 9.77 8.59 10.89
CA MET A 106 9.33 8.38 12.27
C MET A 106 7.90 7.84 12.26
N TYR A 107 7.61 6.87 13.13
CA TYR A 107 6.26 6.31 13.28
C TYR A 107 5.65 6.70 14.63
N THR A 108 6.26 6.26 15.74
CA THR A 108 5.87 6.58 17.13
C THR A 108 7.08 7.04 17.94
N ASP A 109 6.88 7.48 19.20
CA ASP A 109 7.75 8.30 20.07
C ASP A 109 9.28 8.14 20.01
N ARG A 110 9.85 7.05 19.48
CA ARG A 110 11.29 6.86 19.19
C ARG A 110 11.61 5.90 18.04
N ASP A 111 10.59 5.29 17.44
CA ASP A 111 10.76 4.17 16.51
C ASP A 111 10.80 4.71 15.08
N CYS A 112 11.90 4.41 14.38
CA CYS A 112 12.18 4.99 13.08
C CYS A 112 12.62 3.95 12.06
N TRP A 113 12.33 4.23 10.79
CA TRP A 113 12.85 3.47 9.66
C TRP A 113 13.87 4.28 8.87
N HIS A 114 15.13 3.88 8.96
CA HIS A 114 16.19 4.41 8.11
C HIS A 114 16.39 3.54 6.86
N GLY A 115 16.11 4.08 5.68
CA GLY A 115 16.30 3.38 4.41
C GLY A 115 15.36 3.87 3.33
N TYR A 116 14.64 2.91 2.74
CA TYR A 116 13.81 3.11 1.56
C TYR A 116 12.44 2.41 1.70
N TYR A 117 11.50 2.83 0.89
CA TYR A 117 10.32 2.09 0.50
C TYR A 117 10.56 1.39 -0.83
N ASN A 118 10.00 0.20 -0.97
CA ASN A 118 10.05 -0.61 -2.18
C ASN A 118 8.61 -0.87 -2.61
N GLY A 119 8.11 0.07 -3.43
CA GLY A 119 6.78 0.04 -4.03
C GLY A 119 6.76 -0.89 -5.23
N LYS A 120 5.76 -1.77 -5.30
CA LYS A 120 5.60 -2.76 -6.36
C LYS A 120 4.20 -2.69 -6.92
N VAL A 121 4.11 -2.79 -8.25
CA VAL A 121 2.88 -3.16 -8.93
C VAL A 121 2.98 -4.64 -9.29
N VAL A 122 1.97 -5.41 -8.89
CA VAL A 122 1.91 -6.86 -9.06
C VAL A 122 0.76 -7.19 -10.00
N ASP A 123 1.04 -8.05 -10.97
CA ASP A 123 0.01 -8.67 -11.79
C ASP A 123 -0.79 -9.67 -10.95
N MET A 124 -2.11 -9.52 -10.93
CA MET A 124 -2.97 -10.34 -10.08
C MET A 124 -3.12 -11.77 -10.61
N MET A 125 -2.88 -12.01 -11.90
CA MET A 125 -3.01 -13.35 -12.50
C MET A 125 -1.81 -14.22 -12.13
N THR A 126 -0.61 -13.69 -12.31
CA THR A 126 0.66 -14.41 -12.12
C THR A 126 1.26 -14.22 -10.73
N GLY A 127 0.89 -13.14 -10.02
CA GLY A 127 1.53 -12.72 -8.78
C GLY A 127 2.93 -12.12 -8.98
N ALA A 128 3.35 -11.89 -10.24
CA ALA A 128 4.65 -11.34 -10.59
C ALA A 128 4.67 -9.81 -10.52
N THR A 129 5.84 -9.26 -10.18
CA THR A 129 6.05 -7.82 -10.11
C THR A 129 6.14 -7.24 -11.52
N VAL A 130 5.19 -6.42 -11.93
CA VAL A 130 5.17 -5.71 -13.22
C VAL A 130 6.12 -4.52 -13.20
N SER A 131 6.08 -3.75 -12.11
CA SER A 131 6.87 -2.53 -11.95
C SER A 131 7.33 -2.42 -10.50
N VAL A 132 8.52 -1.87 -10.31
CA VAL A 132 9.10 -1.66 -8.98
C VAL A 132 9.80 -0.31 -8.90
N ARG A 133 9.51 0.42 -7.83
CA ARG A 133 10.08 1.74 -7.54
C ARG A 133 10.61 1.74 -6.11
N VAL A 134 11.90 1.96 -5.97
CA VAL A 134 12.51 2.24 -4.68
C VAL A 134 12.50 3.74 -4.45
N THR A 135 12.12 4.16 -3.24
CA THR A 135 12.04 5.58 -2.88
C THR A 135 12.58 5.78 -1.47
N PRO A 136 13.28 6.89 -1.18
CA PRO A 136 13.68 7.21 0.19
C PRO A 136 12.46 7.30 1.13
N THR A 137 12.63 6.97 2.42
CA THR A 137 11.50 6.85 3.37
C THR A 137 10.89 8.16 3.86
N ASP A 138 11.55 9.29 3.65
CA ASP A 138 10.97 10.63 3.88
C ASP A 138 9.86 10.97 2.88
N LYS A 139 9.82 10.28 1.72
CA LYS A 139 8.76 10.46 0.72
C LYS A 139 7.56 9.59 1.07
N ASN A 140 6.40 10.23 1.15
CA ASN A 140 5.13 9.55 1.29
C ASN A 140 4.83 8.71 0.03
N GLU A 141 4.31 7.50 0.23
CA GLU A 141 4.00 6.55 -0.84
C GLU A 141 3.07 7.16 -1.91
N SER A 142 2.11 8.00 -1.48
CA SER A 142 1.18 8.70 -2.37
C SER A 142 1.83 9.64 -3.37
N VAL A 143 2.96 10.26 -3.01
CA VAL A 143 3.72 11.15 -3.91
C VAL A 143 4.43 10.34 -4.98
N THR A 144 4.83 9.11 -4.63
CA THR A 144 5.61 8.24 -5.51
C THR A 144 4.72 7.35 -6.40
N PHE A 145 3.44 7.22 -6.04
CA PHE A 145 2.48 6.34 -6.70
C PHE A 145 2.36 6.59 -8.20
N GLY A 146 2.28 7.85 -8.64
CA GLY A 146 2.16 8.20 -10.06
C GLY A 146 3.29 7.59 -10.89
N SER A 147 4.54 7.83 -10.51
CA SER A 147 5.70 7.26 -11.22
C SER A 147 5.72 5.73 -11.26
N LEU A 148 5.23 5.07 -10.19
CA LEU A 148 5.14 3.62 -10.10
C LEU A 148 4.03 3.08 -11.03
N TYR A 149 2.87 3.73 -11.02
CA TYR A 149 1.71 3.41 -11.86
C TYR A 149 2.00 3.63 -13.34
N ASP A 150 2.58 4.77 -13.72
CA ASP A 150 2.93 5.08 -15.11
C ASP A 150 3.92 4.06 -15.67
N SER A 151 4.91 3.66 -14.87
CA SER A 151 5.86 2.62 -15.25
C SER A 151 5.16 1.27 -15.49
N ALA A 152 4.18 0.92 -14.64
CA ALA A 152 3.40 -0.31 -14.84
C ALA A 152 2.50 -0.24 -16.06
N LYS A 153 1.84 0.90 -16.29
CA LYS A 153 1.01 1.18 -17.46
C LYS A 153 1.83 1.11 -18.74
N ALA A 154 3.05 1.64 -18.74
CA ALA A 154 3.97 1.55 -19.88
C ALA A 154 4.36 0.10 -20.20
N VAL A 155 4.63 -0.72 -19.18
CA VAL A 155 4.96 -2.16 -19.38
C VAL A 155 3.75 -2.95 -19.90
N ILE A 156 2.55 -2.64 -19.41
CA ILE A 156 1.32 -3.36 -19.80
C ILE A 156 0.73 -2.84 -21.11
N GLY A 157 1.07 -1.60 -21.51
CA GLY A 157 0.59 -0.94 -22.72
C GLY A 157 -0.79 -0.29 -22.58
N THR A 158 -1.51 -0.52 -21.49
CA THR A 158 -2.83 0.08 -21.24
C THR A 158 -3.11 0.26 -19.75
N ALA A 159 -4.05 1.15 -19.43
CA ALA A 159 -4.55 1.32 -18.07
C ALA A 159 -5.37 0.07 -17.66
N PRO A 160 -5.27 -0.37 -16.39
CA PRO A 160 -6.09 -1.48 -15.91
C PRO A 160 -7.53 -1.02 -15.66
N ILE A 161 -8.50 -1.93 -15.82
CA ILE A 161 -9.90 -1.65 -15.44
C ILE A 161 -10.02 -1.31 -13.93
N ALA A 162 -9.21 -1.98 -13.10
CA ALA A 162 -9.18 -1.76 -11.67
C ALA A 162 -7.77 -1.92 -11.08
N LEU A 163 -7.50 -1.12 -10.07
CA LEU A 163 -6.26 -1.17 -9.29
C LEU A 163 -6.60 -1.32 -7.81
N CYS A 164 -6.09 -2.40 -7.23
CA CYS A 164 -6.18 -2.69 -5.82
C CYS A 164 -4.92 -2.17 -5.12
N ALA A 165 -5.05 -1.55 -3.95
CA ALA A 165 -3.89 -1.12 -3.17
C ALA A 165 -4.16 -1.12 -1.68
N ASP A 166 -3.09 -1.16 -0.89
CA ASP A 166 -3.18 -1.04 0.56
C ASP A 166 -3.78 0.28 1.03
N ARG A 167 -4.29 0.30 2.27
CA ARG A 167 -4.83 1.50 2.93
C ARG A 167 -3.86 2.68 2.89
N GLY A 168 -2.55 2.40 2.84
CA GLY A 168 -1.49 3.38 2.65
C GLY A 168 -1.71 4.29 1.44
N TYR A 169 -2.39 3.83 0.40
CA TYR A 169 -2.66 4.58 -0.83
C TYR A 169 -4.04 5.26 -0.85
N ALA A 170 -4.77 5.28 0.26
CA ALA A 170 -6.09 5.89 0.37
C ALA A 170 -6.02 7.43 0.44
N PHE A 171 -5.36 8.07 -0.52
CA PHE A 171 -5.23 9.52 -0.68
C PHE A 171 -6.09 10.04 -1.83
N ASP A 172 -6.47 11.32 -1.78
CA ASP A 172 -7.32 11.91 -2.84
C ASP A 172 -6.60 12.03 -4.17
N ASN A 173 -5.34 12.47 -4.15
CA ASN A 173 -4.51 12.58 -5.34
C ASN A 173 -4.35 11.22 -6.05
N VAL A 174 -4.22 10.13 -5.28
CA VAL A 174 -4.17 8.77 -5.84
C VAL A 174 -5.49 8.39 -6.51
N HIS A 175 -6.63 8.63 -5.85
CA HIS A 175 -7.93 8.33 -6.43
C HIS A 175 -8.21 9.19 -7.67
N GLU A 176 -7.93 10.48 -7.60
CA GLU A 176 -8.12 11.42 -8.70
C GLU A 176 -7.33 11.04 -9.94
N MET A 177 -6.05 10.67 -9.76
CA MET A 177 -5.21 10.19 -10.85
C MET A 177 -5.79 8.92 -11.49
N LEU A 178 -6.22 7.94 -10.67
CA LEU A 178 -6.83 6.70 -11.18
C LEU A 178 -8.15 6.93 -11.89
N LEU A 179 -9.02 7.79 -11.35
CA LEU A 179 -10.30 8.14 -11.97
C LEU A 179 -10.11 8.88 -13.30
N SER A 180 -9.09 9.73 -13.40
CA SER A 180 -8.74 10.43 -14.64
C SER A 180 -8.28 9.47 -15.75
N ASP A 181 -7.76 8.31 -15.37
CA ASP A 181 -7.34 7.24 -16.27
C ASP A 181 -8.41 6.14 -16.47
N ASP A 182 -9.66 6.38 -16.04
CA ASP A 182 -10.76 5.41 -16.08
C ASP A 182 -10.47 4.09 -15.32
N VAL A 183 -9.67 4.19 -14.26
CA VAL A 183 -9.33 3.06 -13.40
C VAL A 183 -10.20 3.08 -12.15
N THR A 184 -10.79 1.93 -11.80
CA THR A 184 -11.47 1.79 -10.51
C THR A 184 -10.46 1.56 -9.38
N PRO A 185 -10.31 2.50 -8.42
CA PRO A 185 -9.53 2.25 -7.21
C PRO A 185 -10.30 1.34 -6.25
N VAL A 186 -9.70 0.19 -5.94
CA VAL A 186 -10.17 -0.72 -4.89
C VAL A 186 -9.20 -0.59 -3.72
N ILE A 187 -9.41 0.46 -2.92
CA ILE A 187 -8.53 0.82 -1.80
C ILE A 187 -9.39 0.92 -0.55
N GLN A 188 -8.94 0.27 0.53
CA GLN A 188 -9.66 0.31 1.79
C GLN A 188 -9.59 1.71 2.41
N TYR A 189 -10.68 2.14 3.06
CA TYR A 189 -10.73 3.42 3.74
C TYR A 189 -9.65 3.53 4.81
N ARG A 190 -8.99 4.69 4.87
CA ARG A 190 -8.05 5.08 5.91
C ARG A 190 -8.54 6.38 6.54
N LYS A 191 -8.65 6.40 7.87
CA LYS A 191 -8.88 7.65 8.63
C LYS A 191 -7.71 8.60 8.35
N ARG A 192 -7.97 9.89 8.17
CA ARG A 192 -6.90 10.88 7.92
C ARG A 192 -6.33 11.47 9.20
N SER A 193 -7.15 11.56 10.22
CA SER A 193 -6.83 12.15 11.51
C SER A 193 -7.64 11.46 12.59
N GLY A 194 -7.23 11.61 13.84
CA GLY A 194 -7.98 11.09 15.00
C GLY A 194 -9.42 11.57 15.09
N HIS A 195 -9.76 12.68 14.43
CA HIS A 195 -11.11 13.26 14.39
C HIS A 195 -11.90 12.83 13.14
N SER A 196 -11.27 12.14 12.19
CA SER A 196 -11.96 11.58 11.03
C SER A 196 -12.85 10.41 11.47
N PRO A 197 -14.04 10.26 10.89
CA PRO A 197 -14.92 9.14 11.22
C PRO A 197 -14.27 7.80 10.91
N GLU A 198 -14.69 6.74 11.60
CA GLU A 198 -14.09 5.42 11.38
C GLU A 198 -14.40 4.82 10.00
N ARG A 199 -15.45 5.35 9.39
CA ARG A 199 -15.99 4.92 8.11
C ARG A 199 -16.31 6.17 7.32
N ALA A 200 -16.41 6.03 6.00
CA ALA A 200 -16.90 7.11 5.18
C ALA A 200 -18.33 7.47 5.58
N GLU A 201 -18.56 8.71 5.99
CA GLU A 201 -19.89 9.22 6.30
C GLU A 201 -20.73 9.36 5.04
N GLU A 202 -22.03 9.35 5.24
CA GLU A 202 -23.01 9.68 4.22
C GLU A 202 -23.05 11.19 4.01
N THR A 203 -23.19 11.62 2.76
CA THR A 203 -23.26 13.03 2.37
C THR A 203 -24.59 13.32 1.68
N ALA A 204 -24.86 14.58 1.36
CA ALA A 204 -26.06 14.95 0.60
C ALA A 204 -26.06 14.32 -0.80
N GLU A 205 -24.88 14.14 -1.41
CA GLU A 205 -24.72 13.70 -2.80
C GLU A 205 -24.55 12.19 -2.94
N VAL A 206 -23.93 11.54 -1.96
CA VAL A 206 -23.64 10.10 -2.00
C VAL A 206 -23.84 9.43 -0.64
N ASP A 207 -24.22 8.16 -0.67
CA ASP A 207 -24.32 7.33 0.54
C ASP A 207 -22.94 6.88 1.06
N ARG A 208 -22.95 6.12 2.16
CA ARG A 208 -21.73 5.54 2.78
C ARG A 208 -20.93 4.60 1.86
N HIS A 209 -21.56 4.03 0.84
CA HIS A 209 -20.93 3.13 -0.13
C HIS A 209 -20.42 3.87 -1.37
N GLY A 210 -20.81 5.14 -1.55
CA GLY A 210 -20.51 5.95 -2.72
C GLY A 210 -21.55 5.86 -3.83
N ILE A 211 -22.76 5.39 -3.50
CA ILE A 211 -23.87 5.40 -4.42
C ILE A 211 -24.45 6.82 -4.48
N PRO A 212 -24.55 7.44 -5.67
CA PRO A 212 -25.11 8.77 -5.80
C PRO A 212 -26.59 8.80 -5.41
N LYS A 213 -27.01 9.88 -4.76
CA LYS A 213 -28.40 10.11 -4.37
C LYS A 213 -29.12 10.94 -5.44
N CYS A 214 -30.40 10.61 -5.67
CA CYS A 214 -31.27 11.37 -6.55
C CYS A 214 -31.42 12.82 -6.05
N GLN A 215 -31.14 13.78 -6.92
CA GLN A 215 -31.26 15.22 -6.63
C GLN A 215 -32.71 15.67 -6.33
N SER A 216 -33.72 14.88 -6.73
CA SER A 216 -35.14 15.20 -6.51
C SER A 216 -35.74 14.56 -5.27
N CYS A 217 -35.31 13.35 -4.88
CA CYS A 217 -35.94 12.60 -3.78
C CYS A 217 -34.96 11.98 -2.78
N ALA A 218 -33.66 12.26 -2.92
CA ALA A 218 -32.55 11.76 -2.10
C ALA A 218 -32.39 10.22 -2.03
N ARG A 219 -33.23 9.44 -2.74
CA ARG A 219 -33.11 7.97 -2.81
C ARG A 219 -31.87 7.52 -3.59
N PRO A 220 -31.35 6.30 -3.34
CA PRO A 220 -30.17 5.79 -4.05
C PRO A 220 -30.37 5.74 -5.57
N GLY A 221 -29.31 6.06 -6.30
CA GLY A 221 -29.23 5.96 -7.74
C GLY A 221 -28.67 4.62 -8.22
N ASN A 222 -29.01 4.26 -9.45
CA ASN A 222 -28.39 3.19 -10.20
C ASN A 222 -27.43 3.81 -11.21
N GLN A 223 -26.14 3.51 -11.07
CA GLN A 223 -25.11 3.99 -12.01
C GLN A 223 -25.38 3.44 -13.41
N VAL A 224 -25.39 4.34 -14.39
CA VAL A 224 -25.62 4.03 -15.82
C VAL A 224 -24.29 4.00 -16.56
N ARG A 225 -23.43 5.00 -16.34
CA ARG A 225 -22.13 5.11 -16.99
C ARG A 225 -21.15 5.98 -16.20
N PHE A 226 -19.88 5.82 -16.54
CA PHE A 226 -18.78 6.63 -16.05
C PHE A 226 -18.04 7.24 -17.25
N SER A 227 -17.42 8.40 -17.06
CA SER A 227 -16.50 9.00 -18.04
C SER A 227 -15.35 9.66 -17.31
N SER A 228 -14.14 9.35 -17.75
CA SER A 228 -12.90 10.04 -17.36
C SER A 228 -12.60 11.26 -18.24
N LYS A 229 -13.30 11.45 -19.36
CA LYS A 229 -13.07 12.59 -20.26
C LYS A 229 -13.35 13.93 -19.54
N GLY A 230 -12.30 14.74 -19.37
CA GLY A 230 -12.39 16.01 -18.65
C GLY A 230 -12.38 15.78 -17.13
N ASP A 231 -13.38 16.34 -16.43
CA ASP A 231 -13.57 16.10 -14.99
C ASP A 231 -14.36 14.79 -14.79
N PRO A 232 -13.79 13.75 -14.13
CA PRO A 232 -14.44 12.45 -14.00
C PRO A 232 -15.83 12.54 -13.39
N ARG A 233 -16.79 11.81 -13.99
CA ARG A 233 -18.22 11.92 -13.66
C ARG A 233 -18.91 10.56 -13.65
N VAL A 234 -19.91 10.44 -12.79
CA VAL A 234 -20.84 9.31 -12.74
C VAL A 234 -22.21 9.79 -13.18
N TRP A 235 -22.79 9.08 -14.14
CA TRP A 235 -24.19 9.24 -14.53
C TRP A 235 -25.02 8.13 -13.93
N PHE A 236 -26.20 8.48 -13.45
CA PHE A 236 -27.06 7.56 -12.72
C PHE A 236 -28.54 7.90 -12.93
N THR A 237 -29.42 6.94 -12.66
CA THR A 237 -30.88 7.14 -12.65
C THR A 237 -31.41 6.83 -11.25
N CYS A 238 -32.50 7.48 -10.83
CA CYS A 238 -33.10 7.20 -9.54
C CYS A 238 -33.67 5.77 -9.52
N SER A 239 -33.35 5.00 -8.47
CA SER A 239 -33.91 3.64 -8.30
C SER A 239 -35.43 3.62 -8.16
N SER A 240 -36.01 4.70 -7.65
CA SER A 240 -37.43 4.75 -7.25
C SER A 240 -38.37 5.36 -8.28
N LYS A 241 -37.88 6.18 -9.22
CA LYS A 241 -38.71 6.80 -10.29
C LYS A 241 -40.04 7.44 -9.81
N THR A 242 -40.06 8.10 -8.65
CA THR A 242 -41.29 8.63 -8.01
C THR A 242 -41.73 10.02 -8.47
N THR A 243 -40.81 10.87 -8.92
CA THR A 243 -41.10 12.24 -9.37
C THR A 243 -40.64 12.40 -10.82
N PRO A 244 -41.15 13.39 -11.58
CA PRO A 244 -40.67 13.65 -12.94
C PRO A 244 -39.15 13.80 -13.04
N GLY A 245 -38.50 14.38 -12.02
CA GLY A 245 -37.04 14.50 -11.93
C GLY A 245 -36.32 13.17 -11.71
N CYS A 246 -36.96 12.19 -11.07
CA CYS A 246 -36.41 10.85 -10.87
C CYS A 246 -36.28 10.04 -12.17
N HIS A 247 -37.02 10.39 -13.22
CA HIS A 247 -36.95 9.68 -14.51
C HIS A 247 -35.77 10.12 -15.39
N LYS A 248 -35.17 11.28 -15.09
CA LYS A 248 -34.05 11.81 -15.87
C LYS A 248 -32.73 11.16 -15.46
N GLU A 249 -31.82 11.02 -16.41
CA GLU A 249 -30.42 10.75 -16.12
C GLU A 249 -29.84 11.96 -15.37
N GLN A 250 -29.17 11.70 -14.26
CA GLN A 250 -28.53 12.69 -13.41
C GLN A 250 -27.01 12.46 -13.43
N VAL A 251 -26.24 13.51 -13.15
CA VAL A 251 -24.78 13.46 -13.17
C VAL A 251 -24.22 14.04 -11.88
N THR A 252 -23.20 13.36 -11.34
CA THR A 252 -22.42 13.84 -10.19
C THR A 252 -20.93 13.79 -10.55
N PRO A 253 -20.20 14.90 -10.40
CA PRO A 253 -18.76 14.90 -10.63
C PRO A 253 -18.04 14.18 -9.49
N CYS A 254 -17.04 13.35 -9.82
CA CYS A 254 -16.28 12.60 -8.82
C CYS A 254 -15.55 13.50 -7.83
N ARG A 255 -15.25 14.76 -8.18
CA ARG A 255 -14.63 15.72 -7.26
C ARG A 255 -15.41 15.95 -5.96
N SER A 256 -16.74 15.78 -5.96
CA SER A 256 -17.55 15.88 -4.73
C SER A 256 -17.27 14.74 -3.75
N ALA A 257 -16.81 13.60 -4.25
CA ALA A 257 -16.54 12.42 -3.46
C ALA A 257 -15.49 11.52 -4.14
N LYS A 258 -14.25 12.04 -4.29
CA LYS A 258 -13.15 11.43 -5.08
C LYS A 258 -12.87 9.96 -4.71
N ARG A 259 -13.06 9.62 -3.42
CA ARG A 259 -12.85 8.27 -2.91
C ARG A 259 -14.05 7.36 -3.04
N ARG A 260 -15.20 7.84 -3.46
CA ARG A 260 -16.48 7.12 -3.34
C ARG A 260 -17.21 6.95 -4.65
N LEU A 261 -17.15 7.94 -5.53
CA LEU A 261 -17.71 7.85 -6.87
C LEU A 261 -16.69 7.19 -7.80
N LEU A 262 -16.96 5.93 -8.15
CA LEU A 262 -16.03 5.05 -8.86
C LEU A 262 -16.64 4.56 -10.20
N PRO A 263 -15.81 4.18 -11.19
CA PRO A 263 -16.29 3.58 -12.43
C PRO A 263 -17.06 2.27 -12.18
N ILE A 264 -16.56 1.43 -11.27
CA ILE A 264 -17.27 0.26 -10.77
C ILE A 264 -17.77 0.58 -9.33
N PRO A 265 -19.08 0.66 -9.09
CA PRO A 265 -19.61 1.01 -7.78
C PRO A 265 -19.34 -0.10 -6.77
N ARG A 266 -19.22 0.26 -5.48
CA ARG A 266 -18.87 -0.69 -4.41
C ARG A 266 -19.90 -1.80 -4.18
N THR A 267 -21.13 -1.58 -4.59
CA THR A 267 -22.22 -2.55 -4.53
C THR A 267 -22.16 -3.58 -5.66
N ASN A 268 -21.32 -3.34 -6.69
CA ASN A 268 -21.13 -4.28 -7.77
C ASN A 268 -20.33 -5.51 -7.29
N ILE A 269 -20.76 -6.70 -7.72
CA ILE A 269 -20.11 -7.98 -7.38
C ILE A 269 -18.63 -8.02 -7.81
N ILE A 270 -18.26 -7.34 -8.90
CA ILE A 270 -16.87 -7.25 -9.36
C ILE A 270 -16.01 -6.50 -8.33
N TYR A 271 -16.52 -5.39 -7.77
CA TYR A 271 -15.80 -4.65 -6.74
C TYR A 271 -15.59 -5.52 -5.49
N ALA A 272 -16.62 -6.26 -5.07
CA ALA A 272 -16.51 -7.19 -3.94
C ALA A 272 -15.46 -8.29 -4.19
N ALA A 273 -15.48 -8.93 -5.36
CA ALA A 273 -14.51 -9.96 -5.73
C ALA A 273 -13.07 -9.41 -5.78
N LEU A 274 -12.87 -8.22 -6.34
CA LEU A 274 -11.57 -7.55 -6.35
C LEU A 274 -11.11 -7.23 -4.93
N ARG A 275 -12.01 -6.71 -4.09
CA ARG A 275 -11.72 -6.39 -2.69
C ARG A 275 -11.32 -7.64 -1.88
N ASP A 276 -11.97 -8.77 -2.11
CA ASP A 276 -11.65 -10.01 -1.40
C ASP A 276 -10.29 -10.57 -1.83
N SER A 277 -9.94 -10.43 -3.12
CA SER A 277 -8.63 -10.83 -3.63
C SER A 277 -7.45 -10.04 -3.03
N MET A 278 -7.70 -8.81 -2.53
CA MET A 278 -6.69 -7.91 -1.93
C MET A 278 -5.96 -8.52 -0.73
N GLN A 279 -6.61 -9.41 0.03
CA GLN A 279 -6.04 -9.94 1.28
C GLN A 279 -4.83 -10.86 1.08
N SER A 280 -4.46 -11.15 -0.17
CA SER A 280 -3.60 -12.28 -0.50
C SER A 280 -2.20 -11.93 -0.99
N PHE A 281 -1.86 -10.65 -1.22
CA PHE A 281 -0.64 -10.28 -1.95
C PHE A 281 0.58 -9.94 -1.08
N GLU A 282 0.47 -9.92 0.25
CA GLU A 282 1.65 -9.84 1.15
C GLU A 282 2.65 -10.98 0.88
N ARG A 283 2.14 -12.13 0.42
CA ARG A 283 2.96 -13.27 -0.02
C ARG A 283 3.91 -12.90 -1.17
N SER A 284 3.53 -12.03 -2.10
CA SER A 284 4.41 -11.62 -3.21
C SER A 284 5.61 -10.79 -2.70
N HIS A 285 5.39 -9.89 -1.75
CA HIS A 285 6.49 -9.19 -1.06
C HIS A 285 7.37 -10.17 -0.28
N HIS A 286 6.77 -11.14 0.40
CA HIS A 286 7.53 -12.16 1.12
C HIS A 286 8.39 -13.02 0.19
N ILE A 287 7.84 -13.51 -0.94
CA ILE A 287 8.57 -14.32 -1.92
C ILE A 287 9.71 -13.52 -2.54
N THR A 288 9.45 -12.28 -2.97
CA THR A 288 10.48 -11.44 -3.59
C THR A 288 11.61 -11.09 -2.62
N ARG A 289 11.29 -10.90 -1.34
CA ARG A 289 12.32 -10.84 -0.29
C ARG A 289 13.09 -12.16 -0.25
N LEU A 290 12.45 -13.29 0.05
CA LEU A 290 13.16 -14.54 0.27
C LEU A 290 14.05 -14.97 -0.91
N ARG A 291 13.55 -14.86 -2.15
CA ARG A 291 14.25 -15.35 -3.33
C ARG A 291 15.30 -14.39 -3.87
N PHE A 292 15.02 -13.10 -3.85
CA PHE A 292 15.86 -12.09 -4.53
C PHE A 292 16.53 -11.12 -3.55
N SER A 293 16.27 -11.28 -2.25
CA SER A 293 16.66 -10.35 -1.18
C SER A 293 16.29 -8.89 -1.49
N SER A 294 15.21 -8.70 -2.24
CA SER A 294 14.63 -7.39 -2.55
C SER A 294 13.73 -6.95 -1.40
N GLY A 295 14.08 -5.86 -0.72
CA GLY A 295 13.32 -5.37 0.43
C GLY A 295 13.65 -6.04 1.77
N MET A 296 14.91 -6.43 1.96
CA MET A 296 15.38 -7.03 3.21
C MET A 296 15.46 -6.02 4.36
N LYS A 297 15.12 -6.51 5.55
CA LYS A 297 15.06 -5.71 6.79
C LYS A 297 16.17 -6.05 7.79
N SER A 298 16.77 -7.24 7.69
CA SER A 298 17.77 -7.73 8.66
C SER A 298 19.20 -7.39 8.22
N ASP A 299 20.06 -7.07 9.19
CA ASP A 299 21.46 -6.70 8.95
C ASP A 299 22.25 -7.78 8.19
N THR A 300 21.93 -9.06 8.40
CA THR A 300 22.59 -10.20 7.73
C THR A 300 22.14 -10.42 6.29
N LYS A 301 20.99 -9.88 5.87
CA LYS A 301 20.38 -10.14 4.55
C LYS A 301 20.23 -8.89 3.70
N ARG A 302 20.41 -7.69 4.29
CA ARG A 302 20.36 -6.43 3.55
C ARG A 302 21.52 -6.35 2.56
N PRO A 303 21.32 -5.77 1.36
CA PRO A 303 22.39 -5.61 0.38
C PRO A 303 23.54 -4.80 0.99
N ARG A 304 24.80 -5.14 0.67
CA ARG A 304 25.97 -4.35 1.10
C ARG A 304 26.15 -3.07 0.28
N GLY A 305 25.66 -3.05 -0.95
CA GLY A 305 25.67 -1.85 -1.79
C GLY A 305 24.77 -0.77 -1.22
N VAL A 306 25.25 0.46 -1.32
CA VAL A 306 24.69 1.66 -0.71
C VAL A 306 24.01 2.52 -1.79
N GLY A 307 23.01 3.31 -1.42
CA GLY A 307 22.37 4.26 -2.32
C GLY A 307 21.15 3.72 -3.04
N LEU A 308 20.36 4.66 -3.57
CA LEU A 308 19.06 4.37 -4.18
C LEU A 308 19.20 3.52 -5.45
N GLY A 309 20.19 3.83 -6.27
CA GLY A 309 20.44 3.12 -7.53
C GLY A 309 20.71 1.63 -7.33
N TRP A 310 21.47 1.26 -6.31
CA TRP A 310 21.76 -0.13 -6.00
C TRP A 310 20.50 -0.91 -5.57
N GLN A 311 19.69 -0.30 -4.70
CA GLN A 311 18.43 -0.88 -4.26
C GLN A 311 17.45 -1.05 -5.42
N GLN A 312 17.35 -0.03 -6.28
CA GLN A 312 16.52 -0.08 -7.49
C GLN A 312 16.99 -1.16 -8.45
N LEU A 313 18.29 -1.24 -8.76
CA LEU A 313 18.87 -2.25 -9.63
C LEU A 313 18.54 -3.67 -9.13
N ARG A 314 18.74 -3.94 -7.84
CA ARG A 314 18.42 -5.24 -7.24
C ARG A 314 16.93 -5.55 -7.34
N ALA A 315 16.08 -4.57 -7.07
CA ALA A 315 14.64 -4.75 -7.13
C ALA A 315 14.20 -5.06 -8.57
N SER A 316 14.72 -4.33 -9.56
CA SER A 316 14.48 -4.56 -10.99
C SER A 316 14.99 -5.93 -11.45
N ALA A 317 16.21 -6.32 -11.06
CA ALA A 317 16.77 -7.64 -11.38
C ALA A 317 15.94 -8.78 -10.79
N GLY A 318 15.47 -8.63 -9.54
CA GLY A 318 14.54 -9.59 -8.93
C GLY A 318 13.21 -9.70 -9.69
N SER A 319 12.69 -8.58 -10.18
CA SER A 319 11.48 -8.54 -11.04
C SER A 319 11.70 -9.29 -12.36
N PHE A 320 12.85 -9.06 -13.00
CA PHE A 320 13.22 -9.73 -14.25
C PHE A 320 13.33 -11.24 -14.09
N VAL A 321 14.06 -11.71 -13.07
CA VAL A 321 14.21 -13.15 -12.78
C VAL A 321 12.86 -13.77 -12.43
N GLN A 322 12.00 -13.05 -11.70
CA GLN A 322 10.64 -13.51 -11.41
C GLN A 322 9.83 -13.74 -12.69
N TRP A 323 9.89 -12.82 -13.66
CA TRP A 323 9.20 -12.98 -14.94
C TRP A 323 9.78 -14.12 -15.76
N LEU A 324 11.10 -14.26 -15.89
CA LEU A 324 11.69 -15.41 -16.56
C LEU A 324 11.18 -16.73 -15.99
N TRP A 325 11.12 -16.83 -14.65
CA TRP A 325 10.57 -18.00 -13.99
C TRP A 325 9.08 -18.22 -14.30
N VAL A 326 8.26 -17.17 -14.33
CA VAL A 326 6.84 -17.28 -14.74
C VAL A 326 6.72 -17.74 -16.19
N LEU A 327 7.48 -17.16 -17.10
CA LEU A 327 7.46 -17.48 -18.52
C LEU A 327 7.84 -18.94 -18.78
N MET A 328 8.86 -19.45 -18.08
CA MET A 328 9.27 -20.86 -18.15
C MET A 328 8.20 -21.79 -17.57
N ASN A 329 7.66 -21.51 -16.38
CA ASN A 329 6.68 -22.42 -15.76
C ASN A 329 5.32 -22.42 -16.46
N LEU A 330 4.95 -21.31 -17.10
CA LEU A 330 3.73 -21.23 -17.91
C LEU A 330 3.95 -21.66 -19.36
N LYS A 331 5.18 -22.08 -19.72
CA LYS A 331 5.57 -22.53 -21.07
C LYS A 331 5.30 -21.49 -22.16
N TRP A 332 5.42 -20.20 -21.83
CA TRP A 332 5.21 -19.11 -22.79
C TRP A 332 6.44 -18.88 -23.70
N LEU A 333 7.60 -19.43 -23.35
CA LEU A 333 8.83 -19.34 -24.16
C LEU A 333 8.97 -20.47 -25.19
N ASP A 334 8.34 -21.62 -24.96
CA ASP A 334 8.57 -22.84 -25.76
C ASP A 334 7.65 -22.94 -27.00
N GLY A 335 7.02 -21.83 -27.42
CA GLY A 335 6.03 -21.84 -28.50
C GLY A 335 4.72 -22.59 -28.16
N GLY A 336 4.52 -22.95 -26.88
CA GLY A 336 3.30 -23.56 -26.39
C GLY A 336 2.09 -22.64 -26.57
N THR A 337 0.94 -23.22 -26.93
CA THR A 337 -0.30 -22.48 -27.18
C THR A 337 -0.64 -21.52 -26.05
N HIS A 338 -0.82 -20.23 -26.40
CA HIS A 338 -1.20 -19.16 -25.48
C HIS A 338 -2.43 -19.59 -24.64
N PRO A 339 -2.34 -19.65 -23.30
CA PRO A 339 -3.45 -20.08 -22.45
C PRO A 339 -4.54 -19.01 -22.29
N ALA A 340 -4.59 -18.00 -23.19
CA ALA A 340 -5.69 -17.04 -23.25
C ALA A 340 -7.05 -17.76 -23.37
N ASN A 341 -7.08 -18.95 -23.98
CA ASN A 341 -8.27 -19.81 -24.09
C ASN A 341 -8.60 -20.65 -22.85
N ALA A 342 -7.69 -20.77 -21.87
CA ALA A 342 -7.91 -21.59 -20.68
C ALA A 342 -8.48 -20.79 -19.49
N VAL A 343 -8.32 -19.46 -19.48
CA VAL A 343 -8.76 -18.60 -18.37
C VAL A 343 -10.23 -18.15 -18.55
N ALA A 344 -10.75 -18.14 -19.77
CA ALA A 344 -12.09 -17.66 -20.09
C ALA A 344 -13.23 -18.66 -19.82
N LYS A 345 -12.94 -19.95 -19.61
CA LYS A 345 -13.98 -21.00 -19.52
C LYS A 345 -14.47 -21.35 -18.10
N THR A 346 -13.96 -20.69 -17.06
CA THR A 346 -14.25 -21.09 -15.67
C THR A 346 -14.36 -19.89 -14.73
N THR A 347 -15.36 -19.07 -14.98
CA THR A 347 -15.76 -17.91 -14.16
C THR A 347 -17.10 -18.24 -13.50
N SER A 348 -17.14 -18.82 -12.30
CA SER A 348 -17.44 -18.00 -11.11
C SER A 348 -16.99 -18.63 -9.78
N THR A 349 -16.66 -19.91 -9.74
CA THR A 349 -16.20 -20.63 -8.53
C THR A 349 -14.74 -21.10 -8.63
N TYR A 350 -14.16 -21.04 -9.83
CA TYR A 350 -12.86 -21.61 -10.14
C TYR A 350 -11.72 -20.60 -9.96
N GLN A 351 -11.91 -19.29 -10.10
CA GLN A 351 -10.81 -18.33 -9.85
C GLN A 351 -10.33 -18.38 -8.39
N GLY A 352 -11.22 -18.56 -7.42
CA GLY A 352 -10.84 -18.79 -6.02
C GLY A 352 -10.10 -20.11 -5.81
N ARG A 353 -10.54 -21.21 -6.45
CA ARG A 353 -9.94 -22.54 -6.29
C ARG A 353 -8.68 -22.76 -7.14
N VAL A 354 -8.55 -22.15 -8.30
CA VAL A 354 -7.37 -22.23 -9.18
C VAL A 354 -6.30 -21.26 -8.78
N LEU A 355 -6.63 -20.05 -8.33
CA LEU A 355 -5.62 -19.20 -7.70
C LEU A 355 -5.10 -19.81 -6.39
N THR A 356 -5.85 -20.72 -5.75
CA THR A 356 -5.44 -21.46 -4.54
C THR A 356 -4.73 -22.80 -4.87
N ALA A 357 -5.20 -23.55 -5.88
CA ALA A 357 -4.60 -24.82 -6.31
C ALA A 357 -3.31 -24.60 -7.14
N ARG A 358 -3.31 -23.67 -8.10
CA ARG A 358 -2.07 -23.28 -8.81
C ARG A 358 -1.09 -22.55 -7.90
N ARG A 359 -1.54 -21.95 -6.79
CA ARG A 359 -0.69 -21.38 -5.72
C ARG A 359 0.16 -22.41 -4.98
N ASN A 360 -0.29 -23.66 -4.98
CA ASN A 360 0.36 -24.76 -4.27
C ASN A 360 1.14 -25.65 -5.26
N GLU A 361 0.75 -25.70 -6.53
CA GLU A 361 1.42 -26.53 -7.54
C GLU A 361 2.58 -25.83 -8.27
N LEU A 362 2.59 -24.50 -8.40
CA LEU A 362 3.64 -23.79 -9.13
C LEU A 362 4.96 -23.61 -8.35
N ILE A 363 5.07 -24.07 -7.09
CA ILE A 363 6.30 -23.93 -6.29
C ILE A 363 6.55 -25.20 -5.45
N PRO A 364 7.50 -26.07 -5.82
CA PRO A 364 7.95 -27.14 -4.94
C PRO A 364 8.76 -26.54 -3.77
N GLY A 365 8.46 -26.96 -2.54
CA GLY A 365 9.25 -26.62 -1.35
C GLY A 365 8.59 -25.56 -0.44
N GLY A 366 7.61 -26.00 0.33
CA GLY A 366 6.95 -25.19 1.37
C GLY A 366 5.77 -25.93 1.97
N GLY A 367 6.02 -27.14 2.49
CA GLY A 367 4.99 -28.00 3.04
C GLY A 367 4.15 -27.32 4.13
N SER A 368 2.83 -27.46 4.01
CA SER A 368 1.92 -27.50 5.14
C SER A 368 2.18 -28.79 5.91
N PRO A 369 2.19 -28.76 7.26
CA PRO A 369 1.03 -29.33 7.94
C PRO A 369 0.67 -28.56 9.21
N ARG A 370 -0.61 -28.16 9.33
CA ARG A 370 -1.48 -28.61 10.44
C ARG A 370 -2.88 -28.02 10.31
N MET A 371 -3.81 -28.89 9.89
CA MET A 371 -5.17 -28.89 10.39
C MET A 371 -5.14 -28.75 11.92
N ARG A 372 -5.74 -27.68 12.46
CA ARG A 372 -6.30 -27.76 13.81
C ARG A 372 -7.67 -28.41 13.68
N LYS A 373 -7.77 -29.62 14.23
CA LYS A 373 -9.03 -30.27 14.60
C LYS A 373 -9.88 -29.28 15.38
N TRP A 374 -10.98 -28.84 14.79
CA TRP A 374 -12.13 -28.32 15.52
C TRP A 374 -13.03 -29.54 15.81
N HIS A 375 -12.85 -30.15 16.98
CA HIS A 375 -13.90 -30.95 17.61
C HIS A 375 -14.31 -30.22 18.87
N GLY A 376 -15.60 -29.87 18.98
CA GLY A 376 -16.12 -29.33 20.23
C GLY A 376 -17.38 -28.46 20.16
N VAL A 377 -18.35 -28.70 19.26
CA VAL A 377 -19.74 -28.28 19.52
C VAL A 377 -20.66 -29.41 19.08
N ARG A 378 -21.26 -30.10 20.07
CA ARG A 378 -22.32 -31.09 19.89
C ARG A 378 -23.57 -30.38 19.36
N THR A 379 -23.99 -30.73 18.16
CA THR A 379 -25.37 -30.49 17.68
C THR A 379 -26.29 -31.53 18.31
N GLY A 380 -27.47 -31.07 18.72
CA GLY A 380 -28.39 -31.74 19.64
C GLY A 380 -28.93 -33.10 19.18
N ALA A 381 -29.31 -33.87 20.18
CA ALA A 381 -30.08 -35.11 20.03
C ALA A 381 -31.49 -34.80 19.49
N PRO A 382 -32.07 -35.68 18.65
CA PRO A 382 -33.47 -35.62 18.29
C PRO A 382 -34.37 -36.05 19.48
N PRO A 383 -35.61 -35.56 19.56
CA PRO A 383 -36.54 -35.90 20.63
C PRO A 383 -37.02 -37.36 20.51
N PRO A 384 -37.35 -38.04 21.62
CA PRO A 384 -37.90 -39.38 21.59
C PRO A 384 -39.37 -39.34 21.16
N THR A 385 -39.70 -40.16 20.17
CA THR A 385 -41.07 -40.55 19.82
C THR A 385 -41.39 -41.90 20.46
N THR A 386 -42.41 -41.95 21.32
CA THR A 386 -43.34 -43.08 21.46
C THR A 386 -44.53 -42.63 22.34
N PRO A 387 -45.71 -43.28 22.19
CA PRO A 387 -47.04 -42.64 22.17
C PRO A 387 -47.52 -41.97 23.46
#